data_AF-A0A924KTM1-F1
#
_entry.id   AF-A0A924KTM1-F1
#
_cell.length_a   1.000
_cell.length_b   1.000
_cell.length_c   1.000
_cell.angle_alpha   90.00
_cell.angle_beta   90.00
_cell.angle_gamma   90.00
#
_symmetry.space_group_name_H-M   'P 1'
#
loop_
_entity.id
_entity.type
_entity.pdbx_description
1 polymer ?
#
loop_
_entity_poly.entity_id
_entity_poly.type
_entity_poly.pdbx_seq_one_letter_code
_entity_poly.pdbx_strand_id
1 'polypeptide(L)'
;MKRLSGIFVAAILLGANANAAPAAPATFTLKQLTLETAQRAAQAALDKCRKDGAQVAVAVVDRGGNTQVMLRDRFAGAHTPDTAVNKAWTSVSFKISTTELGKETESNKPS
;
A
#
# COMPACT_ATOMS: atom_id res chain seq x y z
N MET A 1 64.03 50.95 2.66
CA MET A 1 63.19 51.71 3.58
C MET A 1 62.36 50.73 4.40
N LYS A 2 62.74 50.54 5.67
CA LYS A 2 61.99 49.83 6.71
C LYS A 2 60.62 50.48 6.89
N ARG A 3 59.52 49.74 7.05
CA ARG A 3 58.40 49.94 8.02
C ARG A 3 57.49 48.69 8.02
N LEU A 4 57.50 47.93 9.12
CA LEU A 4 56.44 47.80 10.16
C LEU A 4 55.39 46.72 9.82
N SER A 5 55.36 45.61 10.58
CA SER A 5 54.48 45.41 11.76
C SER A 5 53.07 44.99 11.29
N GLY A 6 52.70 43.70 11.26
CA GLY A 6 52.52 42.84 12.43
C GLY A 6 51.17 43.16 13.07
N ILE A 7 50.11 42.36 12.84
CA ILE A 7 48.88 42.30 13.67
C ILE A 7 48.13 40.98 13.37
N PHE A 8 48.08 40.12 14.40
CA PHE A 8 47.00 39.22 14.82
C PHE A 8 46.18 38.46 13.77
N VAL A 9 46.54 37.19 13.52
CA VAL A 9 45.56 36.17 13.11
C VAL A 9 44.78 35.76 14.35
N ALA A 10 43.73 36.54 14.66
CA ALA A 10 42.79 36.25 15.72
C ALA A 10 41.83 35.14 15.25
N ALA A 11 41.73 34.11 16.09
CA ALA A 11 40.82 32.98 15.98
C ALA A 11 39.38 33.39 15.67
N ILE A 12 38.85 32.89 14.56
CA ILE A 12 37.41 32.72 14.35
C ILE A 12 37.19 31.28 13.86
N LEU A 13 37.31 30.34 14.79
CA LEU A 13 36.62 29.05 14.70
C LEU A 13 35.26 29.24 15.37
N LEU A 14 34.38 30.02 14.73
CA LEU A 14 32.96 30.03 15.09
C LEU A 14 32.39 28.70 14.56
N GLY A 15 32.25 27.75 15.48
CA GLY A 15 31.63 26.47 15.23
C GLY A 15 30.27 26.64 14.58
N ALA A 16 30.15 26.21 13.33
CA ALA A 16 28.88 25.84 12.75
C ALA A 16 28.41 24.59 13.50
N ASN A 17 27.71 24.79 14.62
CA ASN A 17 26.79 23.79 15.13
C ASN A 17 25.66 23.69 14.11
N ALA A 18 25.92 22.91 13.06
CA ALA A 18 24.86 22.35 12.26
C ALA A 18 24.06 21.46 13.21
N ASN A 19 22.94 21.98 13.72
CA ASN A 19 21.89 21.15 14.28
C ASN A 19 21.43 20.21 13.16
N ALA A 20 22.12 19.08 13.02
CA ALA A 20 21.63 17.97 12.24
C ALA A 20 20.33 17.55 12.91
N ALA A 21 19.19 17.89 12.28
CA ALA A 21 17.91 17.37 12.70
C ALA A 21 18.05 15.84 12.81
N PRO A 22 17.52 15.21 13.89
CA PRO A 22 17.62 13.77 14.04
C PRO A 22 17.08 13.10 12.78
N ALA A 23 17.89 12.24 12.18
CA ALA A 23 17.50 11.50 10.98
C ALA A 23 16.20 10.74 11.27
N ALA A 24 15.18 10.93 10.43
CA ALA A 24 13.95 10.16 10.53
C ALA A 24 14.28 8.66 10.49
N PRO A 25 13.55 7.81 11.23
CA PRO A 25 13.79 6.38 11.22
C PRO A 25 13.67 5.84 9.79
N ALA A 26 14.64 5.03 9.36
CA ALA A 26 14.68 4.45 8.02
C ALA A 26 13.66 3.32 7.81
N THR A 27 12.92 2.93 8.85
CA THR A 27 11.94 1.85 8.83
C THR A 27 10.67 2.24 9.58
N PHE A 28 9.58 1.56 9.24
CA PHE A 28 8.29 1.70 9.90
C PHE A 28 7.62 0.34 10.03
N THR A 29 6.73 0.21 11.00
CA THR A 29 6.01 -1.05 11.25
C THR A 29 4.65 -1.03 10.55
N LEU A 30 4.34 -2.11 9.83
CA LEU A 30 3.04 -2.34 9.23
C LEU A 30 2.38 -3.58 9.80
N LYS A 31 1.05 -3.52 9.91
CA LYS A 31 0.23 -4.72 10.10
C LYS A 31 -0.03 -5.36 8.73
N GLN A 32 0.21 -6.66 8.63
CA GLN A 32 -0.11 -7.44 7.45
C GLN A 32 -1.07 -8.58 7.79
N LEU A 33 -1.86 -8.95 6.79
CA LEU A 33 -2.76 -10.09 6.88
C LEU A 33 -1.95 -11.39 6.91
N THR A 34 -2.30 -12.30 7.81
CA THR A 34 -1.73 -13.65 7.81
C THR A 34 -2.44 -14.52 6.78
N LEU A 35 -1.75 -15.55 6.28
CA LEU A 35 -2.32 -16.49 5.32
C LEU A 35 -3.58 -17.17 5.86
N GLU A 36 -3.59 -17.56 7.14
CA GLU A 36 -4.72 -18.25 7.78
C GLU A 36 -5.97 -17.35 7.82
N THR A 37 -5.76 -16.05 8.05
CA THR A 37 -6.85 -15.07 8.04
C THR A 37 -7.37 -14.86 6.61
N ALA A 38 -6.46 -14.75 5.63
CA ALA A 38 -6.81 -14.63 4.21
C ALA A 38 -7.61 -15.84 3.72
N GLN A 39 -7.18 -17.06 4.07
CA GLN A 39 -7.86 -18.30 3.70
C GLN A 39 -9.26 -18.37 4.34
N ARG A 40 -9.38 -18.04 5.63
CA ARG A 40 -10.68 -18.00 6.31
C ARG A 40 -11.64 -17.02 5.65
N ALA A 41 -11.17 -15.82 5.32
CA ALA A 41 -11.98 -14.81 4.65
C ALA A 41 -12.43 -15.26 3.24
N ALA A 42 -11.50 -15.81 2.45
CA ALA A 42 -11.81 -16.30 1.11
C ALA A 42 -12.83 -17.45 1.15
N GLN A 43 -12.65 -18.40 2.07
CA GLN A 43 -13.56 -19.52 2.23
C GLN A 43 -14.96 -19.06 2.67
N ALA A 44 -15.04 -18.14 3.63
CA ALA A 44 -16.32 -17.60 4.09
C ALA A 44 -17.09 -16.88 2.96
N ALA A 45 -16.40 -16.11 2.12
CA ALA A 45 -17.00 -15.47 0.96
C ALA A 45 -17.49 -16.50 -0.08
N LEU A 46 -16.65 -17.49 -0.40
CA LEU A 46 -17.01 -18.57 -1.33
C LEU A 46 -18.24 -19.34 -0.83
N ASP A 47 -18.28 -19.71 0.44
CA ASP A 47 -19.39 -20.44 1.05
C ASP A 47 -20.68 -19.63 1.07
N LYS A 48 -20.59 -18.31 1.29
CA LYS A 48 -21.77 -17.44 1.19
C LYS A 48 -22.31 -17.39 -0.24
N CYS A 49 -21.45 -17.18 -1.24
CA CYS A 49 -21.86 -17.16 -2.65
C CYS A 49 -22.49 -18.51 -3.06
N ARG A 50 -21.92 -19.63 -2.63
CA ARG A 50 -22.48 -20.97 -2.89
C ARG A 50 -23.85 -21.15 -2.25
N LYS A 51 -24.05 -20.68 -1.01
CA LYS A 51 -25.38 -20.69 -0.35
C LYS A 51 -26.42 -19.86 -1.10
N ASP A 52 -25.99 -18.82 -1.78
CA ASP A 52 -26.84 -17.98 -2.63
C ASP A 52 -27.05 -18.57 -4.06
N GLY A 53 -26.51 -19.76 -4.33
CA GLY A 53 -26.63 -20.43 -5.63
C GLY A 53 -25.66 -19.92 -6.70
N ALA A 54 -24.65 -19.13 -6.33
CA ALA A 54 -23.64 -18.61 -7.24
C ALA A 54 -22.35 -19.43 -7.22
N GLN A 55 -21.72 -19.56 -8.39
CA GLN A 55 -20.36 -20.12 -8.54
C GLN A 55 -19.39 -19.00 -8.90
N VAL A 56 -18.35 -18.82 -8.10
CA VAL A 56 -17.51 -17.61 -8.16
C VAL A 56 -16.02 -17.92 -8.12
N ALA A 57 -15.22 -16.89 -8.44
CA ALA A 57 -13.81 -16.81 -8.03
C ALA A 57 -13.68 -15.78 -6.92
N VAL A 58 -12.87 -16.09 -5.90
CA VAL A 58 -12.59 -15.24 -4.75
C VAL A 58 -11.08 -15.10 -4.62
N ALA A 59 -10.60 -13.85 -4.60
CA ALA A 59 -9.20 -13.51 -4.40
C ALA A 59 -9.05 -12.66 -3.13
N VAL A 60 -7.95 -12.85 -2.41
CA VAL A 60 -7.52 -11.97 -1.32
C VAL A 60 -6.13 -11.44 -1.67
N VAL A 61 -6.02 -10.11 -1.69
CA VAL A 61 -4.78 -9.38 -1.97
C VAL A 61 -4.38 -8.64 -0.70
N ASP A 62 -3.10 -8.71 -0.34
CA ASP A 62 -2.59 -8.06 0.85
C ASP A 62 -2.29 -6.57 0.62
N ARG A 63 -1.88 -5.89 1.70
CA ARG A 63 -1.54 -4.46 1.69
C ARG A 63 -0.44 -4.10 0.68
N GLY A 64 0.44 -5.04 0.34
CA GLY A 64 1.51 -4.83 -0.64
C GLY A 64 1.05 -5.02 -2.09
N GLY A 65 -0.21 -5.37 -2.32
CA GLY A 65 -0.73 -5.67 -3.65
C GLY A 65 -0.44 -7.10 -4.11
N ASN A 66 0.03 -7.98 -3.22
CA ASN A 66 0.32 -9.37 -3.57
C ASN A 66 -0.90 -10.26 -3.33
N THR A 67 -1.22 -11.13 -4.29
CA THR A 67 -2.31 -12.11 -4.11
C THR A 67 -1.85 -13.19 -3.13
N GLN A 68 -2.57 -13.35 -2.02
CA GLN A 68 -2.29 -14.37 -1.02
C GLN A 68 -3.14 -15.62 -1.22
N VAL A 69 -4.41 -15.46 -1.60
CA VAL A 69 -5.35 -16.58 -1.77
C VAL A 69 -6.13 -16.40 -3.04
N MET A 70 -6.32 -17.52 -3.74
CA MET A 70 -7.19 -17.59 -4.91
C MET A 70 -8.01 -18.89 -4.89
N LEU A 71 -9.34 -18.74 -4.87
CA LEU A 71 -10.29 -19.85 -4.92
C LEU A 71 -11.18 -19.68 -6.14
N ARG A 72 -11.48 -20.76 -6.85
CA ARG A 72 -12.37 -20.75 -8.01
C ARG A 72 -13.28 -21.96 -8.02
N ASP A 73 -14.58 -21.73 -8.14
CA ASP A 73 -15.54 -22.79 -8.37
C ASP A 73 -15.40 -23.42 -9.76
N ARG A 74 -15.77 -24.69 -9.87
CA ARG A 74 -15.67 -25.46 -11.12
C ARG A 74 -16.36 -24.77 -12.30
N PHE A 75 -17.57 -24.24 -12.10
CA PHE A 75 -18.39 -23.60 -13.15
C PHE A 75 -18.29 -22.07 -13.14
N ALA A 76 -17.40 -21.47 -12.34
CA ALA A 76 -17.10 -20.04 -12.47
C ALA A 76 -16.42 -19.77 -13.81
N GLY A 77 -16.85 -18.72 -14.52
CA GLY A 77 -16.38 -18.37 -15.86
C GLY A 77 -14.86 -18.10 -15.91
N ALA A 78 -14.24 -18.33 -17.06
CA ALA A 78 -12.78 -18.26 -17.23
C ALA A 78 -12.15 -16.90 -16.92
N HIS A 79 -12.92 -15.81 -17.04
CA HIS A 79 -12.46 -14.44 -16.74
C HIS A 79 -12.53 -14.09 -15.24
N THR A 80 -13.29 -14.86 -14.46
CA THR A 80 -13.55 -14.54 -13.05
C THR A 80 -12.30 -14.53 -12.19
N PRO A 81 -11.26 -15.36 -12.44
CA PRO A 81 -10.03 -15.30 -11.67
C PRO A 81 -9.32 -13.95 -11.74
N ASP A 82 -9.00 -13.51 -12.95
CA ASP A 82 -8.30 -12.25 -13.17
C ASP A 82 -9.17 -11.07 -12.70
N THR A 83 -10.48 -11.15 -12.91
CA THR A 83 -11.42 -10.14 -12.42
C THR A 83 -11.40 -10.04 -10.89
N ALA A 84 -11.40 -11.16 -10.17
CA ALA A 84 -11.38 -11.17 -8.71
C ALA A 84 -10.06 -10.59 -8.17
N VAL A 85 -8.92 -10.99 -8.75
CA VAL A 85 -7.60 -10.46 -8.39
C VAL A 85 -7.53 -8.95 -8.64
N ASN A 86 -7.94 -8.49 -9.82
CA ASN A 86 -7.94 -7.08 -10.17
C ASN A 86 -8.84 -6.27 -9.24
N LYS A 87 -10.05 -6.77 -8.92
CA LYS A 87 -10.93 -6.07 -7.97
C LYS A 87 -10.33 -5.97 -6.57
N ALA A 88 -9.70 -7.04 -6.07
CA ALA A 88 -9.04 -7.03 -4.76
C ALA A 88 -7.84 -6.07 -4.75
N TRP A 89 -7.01 -6.10 -5.80
CA TRP A 89 -5.88 -5.18 -5.97
C TRP A 89 -6.34 -3.73 -6.06
N THR A 90 -7.35 -3.42 -6.86
CA THR A 90 -7.92 -2.08 -6.96
C THR A 90 -8.45 -1.60 -5.61
N SER A 91 -9.15 -2.47 -4.87
CA SER A 91 -9.71 -2.08 -3.56
C SER A 91 -8.62 -1.75 -2.54
N VAL A 92 -7.51 -2.50 -2.52
CA VAL A 92 -6.39 -2.19 -1.60
C VAL A 92 -5.60 -0.94 -2.02
N SER A 93 -5.48 -0.71 -3.34
CA SER A 93 -4.80 0.48 -3.89
C SER A 93 -5.57 1.77 -3.64
N PHE A 94 -6.88 1.79 -3.94
CA PHE A 94 -7.75 2.96 -3.74
C PHE A 94 -8.30 3.09 -2.31
N LYS A 95 -8.17 2.04 -1.49
CA LYS A 95 -8.66 1.96 -0.11
C LYS A 95 -10.19 2.15 0.04
N ILE A 96 -10.92 1.85 -1.03
CA ILE A 96 -12.39 1.82 -1.09
C ILE A 96 -12.82 0.59 -1.88
N SER A 97 -14.09 0.20 -1.78
CA SER A 97 -14.60 -0.93 -2.58
C SER A 97 -14.60 -0.58 -4.07
N THR A 98 -14.46 -1.57 -4.95
CA THR A 98 -14.60 -1.33 -6.40
C THR A 98 -15.97 -0.81 -6.82
N THR A 99 -17.03 -1.16 -6.08
CA THR A 99 -18.37 -0.60 -6.28
C THR A 99 -18.40 0.90 -5.98
N GLU A 100 -17.74 1.33 -4.91
CA GLU A 100 -17.63 2.73 -4.52
C GLU A 100 -16.73 3.50 -5.50
N LEU A 101 -15.58 2.93 -5.85
CA LEU A 101 -14.70 3.52 -6.87
C LEU A 101 -15.43 3.75 -8.19
N GLY A 102 -16.24 2.79 -8.64
CA GLY A 102 -17.04 2.94 -9.85
C GLY A 102 -17.95 4.16 -9.82
N LYS A 103 -18.54 4.47 -8.66
CA LYS A 103 -19.37 5.67 -8.45
C LYS A 103 -18.54 6.95 -8.46
N GLU A 104 -17.34 6.92 -7.88
CA GLU A 104 -16.46 8.09 -7.85
C GLU A 104 -15.87 8.44 -9.22
N THR A 105 -15.80 7.47 -10.13
CA THR A 105 -15.28 7.66 -11.50
C THR A 105 -16.34 7.92 -12.56
N GLU A 106 -17.59 8.18 -12.17
CA GLU A 106 -18.65 8.54 -13.11
C GLU A 106 -18.36 9.88 -13.78
N SER A 107 -18.77 10.06 -15.04
CA SER A 107 -18.40 11.24 -15.86
C SER A 107 -18.88 12.59 -15.29
N ASN A 108 -19.85 12.58 -14.39
CA ASN A 108 -20.40 13.75 -13.72
C ASN A 108 -19.69 14.08 -12.39
N LYS A 109 -18.69 13.30 -11.99
CA LYS A 109 -17.90 13.53 -10.77
C LYS A 109 -16.59 14.28 -11.09
N PRO A 110 -16.08 15.08 -10.14
CA PRO A 110 -14.77 15.70 -10.29
C PRO A 110 -13.66 14.64 -10.38
N SER A 111 -12.70 14.88 -11.27
CA SER A 111 -11.46 14.10 -11.38
C SER A 111 -10.51 14.35 -10.22
#